data_AF-A0A2G8L7T4-F1
#
_entry.id   AF-A0A2G8L7T4-F1
#
_cell.length_a   1.000
_cell.length_b   1.000
_cell.length_c   1.000
_cell.angle_alpha   90.00
_cell.angle_beta   90.00
_cell.angle_gamma   90.00
#
_symmetry.space_group_name_H-M   'P 1'
#
loop_
_entity.id
_entity.type
_entity.pdbx_description
1 polymer ?
#
loop_
_entity_poly.entity_id
_entity_poly.type
_entity_poly.pdbx_seq_one_letter_code
_entity_poly.pdbx_strand_id
1 'polypeptide(L)'
;MDLELCQYKVAQLDDENQEQRDEEDADGYKNVISEGLEMQQKKDCKILSFKQQVPKAAEGFNNRNKVLYSSSKNSAANAKSRRHIPQTEEKILDAPDLKDDFYLSLIDWSSLNVLAVALNQEVYLWNANSSNINHLLTLQGEDEYVSSVSWISEGNILAVGNSSGHVQVFFTSF
;
A
#
# COMPACT_ATOMS: atom_id res chain seq x y z
N MET A 1 -20.73 -19.38 20.15
CA MET A 1 -20.32 -19.85 18.80
C MET A 1 -19.44 -18.78 18.16
N ASP A 2 -18.13 -18.91 18.30
CA ASP A 2 -17.13 -18.00 17.73
C ASP A 2 -16.44 -18.69 16.54
N LEU A 3 -16.93 -18.36 15.34
CA LEU A 3 -16.44 -18.95 14.09
C LEU A 3 -15.04 -18.45 13.71
N GLU A 4 -14.64 -17.26 14.18
CA GLU A 4 -13.32 -16.71 13.89
C GLU A 4 -12.23 -17.43 14.67
N LEU A 5 -12.48 -17.72 15.96
CA LEU A 5 -11.59 -18.52 16.78
C LEU A 5 -11.40 -19.95 16.22
N CYS A 6 -12.47 -20.53 15.66
CA CYS A 6 -12.40 -21.85 15.01
C CYS A 6 -11.51 -21.80 13.77
N GLN A 7 -11.71 -20.81 12.90
CA GLN A 7 -10.92 -20.64 11.69
C GLN A 7 -9.44 -20.41 12.00
N TYR A 8 -9.15 -19.65 13.05
CA TYR A 8 -7.78 -19.41 13.52
C TYR A 8 -7.10 -20.70 14.00
N LYS A 9 -7.77 -21.49 14.86
CA LYS A 9 -7.22 -22.76 15.36
C LYS A 9 -6.98 -23.78 14.24
N VAL A 10 -7.85 -23.82 13.23
CA VAL A 10 -7.69 -24.68 12.05
C VAL A 10 -6.49 -24.26 11.21
N ALA A 11 -6.33 -22.94 10.98
CA ALA A 11 -5.22 -22.43 10.19
C ALA A 11 -3.85 -22.70 10.86
N GLN A 12 -3.78 -22.68 12.19
CA GLN A 12 -2.55 -23.03 12.92
C GLN A 12 -2.14 -24.50 12.73
N LEU A 13 -3.10 -25.42 12.72
CA LEU A 13 -2.83 -26.85 12.48
C LEU A 13 -2.39 -27.11 11.03
N ASP A 14 -2.97 -26.38 10.07
CA ASP A 14 -2.58 -26.47 8.66
C ASP A 14 -1.15 -25.93 8.40
N ASP A 15 -0.66 -25.01 9.24
CA ASP A 15 0.72 -24.52 9.19
C ASP A 15 1.71 -25.49 9.88
N GLU A 16 1.33 -26.14 10.98
CA GLU A 16 2.16 -27.15 11.67
C GLU A 16 2.30 -28.46 10.89
N ASN A 17 1.28 -28.87 10.12
CA ASN A 17 1.26 -30.11 9.35
C ASN A 17 1.84 -30.03 7.92
N GLN A 18 2.47 -28.90 7.54
CA GLN A 18 3.04 -28.76 6.20
C GLN A 18 4.24 -29.70 5.93
N GLU A 19 4.84 -30.29 6.98
CA GLU A 19 5.98 -31.20 6.83
C GLU A 19 5.60 -32.69 6.72
N GLN A 20 4.36 -33.10 7.04
CA GLN A 20 3.89 -34.49 6.89
C GLN A 20 2.42 -34.53 6.47
N ARG A 21 2.16 -34.43 5.15
CA ARG A 21 0.80 -34.65 4.60
C ARG A 21 0.57 -36.14 4.34
N ASP A 22 0.33 -36.90 5.39
CA ASP A 22 -0.26 -38.23 5.28
C ASP A 22 -1.78 -38.16 5.57
N GLU A 23 -2.55 -39.04 4.92
CA GLU A 23 -4.02 -39.07 4.90
C GLU A 23 -4.71 -39.31 6.27
N GLU A 24 -3.95 -39.38 7.37
CA GLU A 24 -4.43 -39.76 8.71
C GLU A 24 -5.08 -38.61 9.51
N ASP A 25 -4.94 -37.35 9.09
CA ASP A 25 -5.27 -36.21 9.96
C ASP A 25 -6.72 -35.67 9.86
N ALA A 26 -7.62 -36.48 9.29
CA ALA A 26 -9.05 -36.14 9.20
C ALA A 26 -9.74 -36.09 10.58
N ASP A 27 -9.17 -36.75 11.58
CA ASP A 27 -9.73 -36.82 12.92
C ASP A 27 -9.29 -35.65 13.81
N GLY A 28 -8.08 -35.10 13.61
CA GLY A 28 -7.63 -33.88 14.28
C GLY A 28 -8.51 -32.66 13.92
N TYR A 29 -8.80 -32.49 12.63
CA TYR A 29 -9.68 -31.43 12.13
C TYR A 29 -11.08 -31.46 12.75
N LYS A 30 -11.69 -32.65 12.86
CA LYS A 30 -13.03 -32.80 13.44
C LYS A 30 -13.06 -32.44 14.91
N ASN A 31 -12.02 -32.82 15.67
CA ASN A 31 -11.94 -32.57 17.10
C ASN A 31 -11.88 -31.06 17.39
N VAL A 32 -11.03 -30.34 16.67
CA VAL A 32 -10.83 -28.89 16.84
C VAL A 32 -12.08 -28.09 16.48
N ILE A 33 -12.73 -28.45 15.37
CA ILE A 33 -14.01 -27.85 14.98
C ILE A 33 -15.10 -28.18 16.01
N SER A 34 -15.17 -29.41 16.51
CA SER A 34 -16.17 -29.81 17.50
C SER A 34 -16.02 -29.10 18.84
N GLU A 35 -14.77 -28.83 19.24
CA GLU A 35 -14.43 -28.11 20.46
C GLU A 35 -14.76 -26.63 20.33
N GLY A 36 -14.36 -25.99 19.21
CA GLY A 36 -14.63 -24.57 18.96
C GLY A 36 -16.12 -24.24 18.75
N LEU A 37 -16.90 -25.21 18.27
CA LEU A 37 -18.36 -25.08 18.11
C LEU A 37 -19.15 -25.45 19.38
N GLU A 38 -18.48 -25.74 20.50
CA GLU A 38 -19.10 -26.10 21.79
C GLU A 38 -20.07 -27.29 21.67
N MET A 39 -19.84 -28.21 20.72
CA MET A 39 -20.81 -29.25 20.36
C MET A 39 -20.85 -30.42 21.36
N GLN A 40 -20.03 -30.40 22.41
CA GLN A 40 -19.87 -31.45 23.41
C GLN A 40 -21.19 -31.85 24.12
N GLN A 41 -22.20 -30.99 24.12
CA GLN A 41 -23.50 -31.25 24.78
C GLN A 41 -24.60 -31.78 23.84
N LYS A 42 -24.36 -31.85 22.52
CA LYS A 42 -25.40 -32.19 21.53
C LYS A 42 -25.12 -33.56 20.92
N LYS A 43 -25.77 -34.61 21.46
CA LYS A 43 -25.47 -36.03 21.16
C LYS A 43 -25.67 -36.51 19.71
N ASP A 44 -26.18 -35.67 18.81
CA ASP A 44 -26.47 -36.07 17.41
C ASP A 44 -26.04 -35.00 16.40
N CYS A 45 -24.76 -34.61 16.38
CA CYS A 45 -24.22 -33.72 15.35
C CYS A 45 -23.07 -34.36 14.59
N LYS A 46 -23.19 -34.45 13.26
CA LYS A 46 -22.17 -35.00 12.38
C LYS A 46 -21.52 -33.86 11.59
N ILE A 47 -20.20 -33.74 11.70
CA ILE A 47 -19.41 -32.88 10.83
C ILE A 47 -19.22 -33.63 9.52
N LEU A 48 -19.75 -33.09 8.43
CA LEU A 48 -19.56 -33.63 7.08
C LEU A 48 -18.40 -32.87 6.43
N SER A 49 -17.42 -33.59 5.92
CA SER A 49 -16.35 -33.04 5.09
C SER A 49 -16.55 -33.48 3.64
N PHE A 50 -16.21 -32.60 2.71
CA PHE A 50 -16.22 -32.92 1.29
C PHE A 50 -14.98 -33.74 0.94
N LYS A 51 -15.15 -34.99 0.50
CA LYS A 51 -14.03 -35.90 0.20
C LYS A 51 -13.26 -35.54 -1.06
N GLN A 52 -13.87 -34.76 -1.96
CA GLN A 52 -13.21 -34.31 -3.18
C GLN A 52 -12.30 -33.14 -2.82
N GLN A 53 -11.00 -33.36 -2.97
CA GLN A 53 -9.98 -32.34 -2.80
C GLN A 53 -10.27 -31.17 -3.75
N VAL A 54 -10.18 -29.95 -3.23
CA VAL A 54 -10.30 -28.74 -4.04
C VAL A 54 -9.25 -28.81 -5.16
N PRO A 55 -9.59 -28.46 -6.42
CA PRO A 55 -8.61 -28.44 -7.49
C PRO A 55 -7.41 -27.61 -7.04
N LYS A 56 -6.21 -28.20 -7.14
CA LYS A 56 -4.98 -27.46 -6.85
C LYS A 56 -5.01 -26.17 -7.66
N ALA A 57 -4.76 -25.05 -7.01
CA ALA A 57 -4.68 -23.78 -7.71
C ALA A 57 -3.71 -23.93 -8.89
N ALA A 58 -4.05 -23.32 -10.04
CA ALA A 58 -3.22 -23.41 -11.24
C ALA A 58 -1.76 -23.07 -10.90
N GLU A 59 -0.79 -23.80 -11.48
CA GLU A 59 0.62 -23.56 -11.21
C GLU A 59 0.96 -22.06 -11.36
N GLY A 60 1.46 -21.45 -10.29
CA GLY A 60 1.73 -20.00 -10.22
C GLY A 60 0.72 -19.18 -9.41
N PHE A 61 -0.42 -19.73 -8.99
CA PHE A 61 -1.30 -19.09 -8.02
C PHE A 61 -0.70 -19.19 -6.61
N ASN A 62 0.11 -18.20 -6.24
CA ASN A 62 0.50 -17.97 -4.85
C ASN A 62 -0.48 -16.98 -4.19
N ASN A 63 -0.91 -17.28 -2.97
CA ASN A 63 -1.80 -16.43 -2.17
C ASN A 63 -1.28 -14.98 -2.07
N ARG A 64 -2.23 -14.03 -2.16
CA ARG A 64 -2.05 -12.58 -2.39
C ARG A 64 -1.26 -11.79 -1.33
N ASN A 65 -0.87 -12.40 -0.21
CA ASN A 65 -0.22 -11.69 0.90
C ASN A 65 1.32 -11.80 0.91
N LYS A 66 1.95 -12.21 -0.19
CA LYS A 66 3.41 -12.00 -0.38
C LYS A 66 3.69 -10.53 -0.70
N VAL A 67 3.64 -9.70 0.34
CA VAL A 67 4.26 -8.37 0.36
C VAL A 67 5.75 -8.60 0.63
N LEU A 68 6.62 -8.20 -0.31
CA LEU A 68 8.05 -7.83 -0.16
C LEU A 68 8.91 -8.04 -1.44
N TYR A 69 8.42 -8.75 -2.47
CA TYR A 69 9.18 -8.95 -3.73
C TYR A 69 8.34 -8.80 -5.01
N SER A 70 7.40 -7.84 -5.07
CA SER A 70 6.71 -7.49 -6.33
C SER A 70 7.53 -6.58 -7.25
N SER A 71 8.77 -6.24 -6.89
CA SER A 71 9.67 -5.35 -7.66
C SER A 71 10.21 -5.96 -8.96
N SER A 72 9.74 -7.13 -9.39
CA SER A 72 10.08 -7.68 -10.72
C SER A 72 8.93 -8.52 -11.30
N LYS A 73 7.73 -7.94 -11.39
CA LYS A 73 6.81 -8.43 -12.42
C LYS A 73 7.38 -7.99 -13.76
N ASN A 74 8.07 -8.90 -14.45
CA ASN A 74 8.29 -8.80 -15.89
C ASN A 74 6.96 -8.36 -16.50
N SER A 75 6.99 -7.19 -17.15
CA SER A 75 5.88 -6.65 -17.90
C SER A 75 5.23 -7.79 -18.70
N ALA A 76 3.92 -7.93 -18.57
CA ALA A 76 3.17 -9.03 -19.15
C ALA A 76 3.66 -9.29 -20.59
N ALA A 77 4.39 -10.39 -20.77
CA ALA A 77 4.88 -10.80 -22.07
C ALA A 77 3.64 -11.14 -22.90
N ASN A 78 3.14 -10.18 -23.69
CA ASN A 78 2.40 -10.38 -24.96
C ASN A 78 1.68 -9.14 -25.52
N ALA A 79 1.82 -7.94 -24.94
CA ALA A 79 1.47 -6.72 -25.69
C ALA A 79 2.75 -6.13 -26.30
N LYS A 80 2.96 -6.32 -27.62
CA LYS A 80 3.94 -5.50 -28.35
C LYS A 80 3.47 -4.04 -28.24
N SER A 81 3.95 -3.32 -27.23
CA SER A 81 3.63 -1.91 -27.06
C SER A 81 4.06 -1.19 -28.34
N ARG A 82 3.10 -0.61 -29.06
CA ARG A 82 3.37 0.15 -30.29
C ARG A 82 4.16 1.44 -30.01
N ARG A 83 4.19 1.89 -28.74
CA ARG A 83 4.92 3.07 -28.26
C ARG A 83 6.13 2.61 -27.44
N HIS A 84 7.31 3.12 -27.79
CA HIS A 84 8.49 3.00 -26.95
C HIS A 84 8.32 3.91 -25.72
N ILE A 85 8.39 3.33 -24.52
CA ILE A 85 8.42 4.06 -23.25
C ILE A 85 9.82 3.82 -22.67
N PRO A 86 10.64 4.88 -22.48
CA PRO A 86 11.93 4.75 -21.82
C PRO A 86 11.78 4.02 -20.48
N GLN A 87 12.68 3.09 -20.21
CA GLN A 87 12.72 2.34 -18.94
C GLN A 87 13.55 3.05 -17.88
N THR A 88 14.24 4.13 -18.27
CA THR A 88 15.03 4.98 -17.40
C THR A 88 14.32 6.31 -17.22
N GLU A 89 14.41 6.85 -16.03
CA GLU A 89 14.02 8.20 -15.70
C GLU A 89 14.80 9.23 -16.52
N GLU A 90 14.13 10.31 -16.91
CA GLU A 90 14.74 11.41 -17.66
C GLU A 90 15.52 12.35 -16.75
N LYS A 91 15.04 12.55 -15.53
CA LYS A 91 15.63 13.45 -14.54
C LYS A 91 15.37 12.92 -13.14
N ILE A 92 16.41 12.97 -12.32
CA ILE A 92 16.35 12.68 -10.89
C ILE A 92 16.56 14.01 -10.18
N LEU A 93 15.69 14.31 -9.22
CA LEU A 93 15.80 15.47 -8.35
C LEU A 93 15.96 14.96 -6.92
N ASP A 94 16.85 15.60 -6.16
CA ASP A 94 17.04 15.27 -4.76
C ASP A 94 15.90 15.87 -3.94
N ALA A 95 15.35 15.08 -3.02
CA ALA A 95 14.32 15.48 -2.08
C ALA A 95 14.77 15.14 -0.65
N PRO A 96 15.74 15.89 -0.10
CA PRO A 96 16.19 15.68 1.28
C PRO A 96 15.05 15.93 2.25
N ASP A 97 14.98 15.17 3.33
CA ASP A 97 13.99 15.33 4.40
C ASP A 97 12.52 15.23 3.95
N LEU A 98 12.26 14.58 2.80
CA LEU A 98 10.93 14.19 2.39
C LEU A 98 10.36 13.20 3.42
N LYS A 99 9.21 13.53 4.01
CA LYS A 99 8.57 12.63 4.97
C LYS A 99 8.00 11.40 4.28
N ASP A 100 8.39 10.23 4.77
CA ASP A 100 7.84 8.93 4.38
C ASP A 100 6.54 8.65 5.15
N ASP A 101 5.47 9.36 4.78
CA ASP A 101 4.14 9.18 5.35
C ASP A 101 3.09 9.13 4.25
N PHE A 102 2.39 8.01 4.18
CA PHE A 102 1.37 7.70 3.17
C PHE A 102 0.19 8.70 3.18
N TYR A 103 -0.09 9.34 4.31
CA TYR A 103 -1.24 10.23 4.44
C TYR A 103 -0.96 11.67 3.99
N LEU A 104 0.29 11.97 3.63
CA LEU A 104 0.70 13.31 3.22
C LEU A 104 0.69 13.46 1.70
N SER A 105 0.31 14.64 1.23
CA SER A 105 0.31 15.00 -0.20
C SER A 105 1.40 16.03 -0.47
N LEU A 106 2.66 15.59 -0.47
CA LEU A 106 3.83 16.46 -0.39
C LEU A 106 4.30 17.03 -1.75
N ILE A 107 3.73 16.58 -2.87
CA ILE A 107 4.16 16.96 -4.20
C ILE A 107 2.94 17.27 -5.07
N ASP A 108 2.99 18.39 -5.79
CA ASP A 108 1.99 18.70 -6.81
C ASP A 108 2.61 19.49 -7.99
N TRP A 109 2.10 19.25 -9.20
CA TRP A 109 2.64 19.82 -10.44
C TRP A 109 1.64 20.77 -11.08
N SER A 110 2.01 22.03 -11.21
CA SER A 110 1.17 23.07 -11.79
C SER A 110 1.06 22.97 -13.31
N SER A 111 -0.02 23.54 -13.85
CA SER A 111 -0.21 23.73 -15.29
C SER A 111 0.81 24.67 -15.95
N LEU A 112 1.51 25.48 -15.15
CA LEU A 112 2.63 26.33 -15.59
C LEU A 112 3.98 25.61 -15.61
N ASN A 113 3.96 24.29 -15.46
CA ASN A 113 5.14 23.42 -15.44
C ASN A 113 6.09 23.70 -14.26
N VAL A 114 5.51 24.04 -13.11
CA VAL A 114 6.24 24.19 -11.85
C VAL A 114 5.84 23.09 -10.89
N LEU A 115 6.83 22.36 -10.39
CA LEU A 115 6.66 21.33 -9.38
C LEU A 115 6.81 21.97 -7.99
N ALA A 116 5.80 21.81 -7.14
CA ALA A 116 5.91 22.12 -5.72
C ALA A 116 6.29 20.85 -4.96
N VAL A 117 7.29 20.94 -4.09
CA VAL A 117 7.77 19.83 -3.27
C VAL A 117 7.90 20.32 -1.83
N ALA A 118 7.20 19.65 -0.92
CA ALA A 118 7.28 19.87 0.52
C ALA A 118 8.33 18.96 1.16
N LEU A 119 9.35 19.56 1.76
CA LEU A 119 10.47 18.89 2.43
C LEU A 119 10.42 19.26 3.92
N ASN A 120 9.82 18.38 4.72
CA ASN A 120 9.54 18.62 6.13
C ASN A 120 8.82 19.96 6.41
N GLN A 121 9.54 21.01 6.82
CA GLN A 121 9.01 22.34 7.16
C GLN A 121 9.05 23.33 6.00
N GLU A 122 9.71 22.95 4.90
CA GLU A 122 10.01 23.84 3.78
C GLU A 122 9.23 23.44 2.54
N VAL A 123 8.91 24.43 1.70
CA VAL A 123 8.33 24.19 0.37
C VAL A 123 9.24 24.79 -0.69
N TYR A 124 9.62 23.96 -1.65
CA TYR A 124 10.42 24.34 -2.80
C TYR A 124 9.60 24.26 -4.08
N LEU A 125 9.91 25.16 -5.01
CA LEU A 125 9.28 25.29 -6.31
C LEU A 125 10.36 25.07 -7.38
N TRP A 126 10.18 24.05 -8.21
CA TRP A 126 11.09 23.75 -9.31
C TRP A 126 10.38 23.98 -10.64
N ASN A 127 10.88 24.94 -11.42
CA ASN A 127 10.34 25.25 -12.75
C ASN A 127 10.96 24.31 -13.79
N ALA A 128 10.18 23.42 -14.38
CA ALA A 128 10.68 22.42 -15.31
C ALA A 128 11.11 23.00 -16.67
N ASN A 129 10.64 24.21 -17.04
CA ASN A 129 11.07 24.88 -18.28
C ASN A 129 12.47 25.48 -18.14
N SER A 130 12.74 26.17 -17.02
CA SER A 130 14.02 26.86 -16.79
C SER A 130 15.00 26.07 -15.93
N SER A 131 14.56 24.98 -15.31
CA SER A 131 15.27 24.25 -14.26
C SER A 131 15.63 25.07 -13.02
N ASN A 132 15.00 26.25 -12.84
CA ASN A 132 15.23 27.10 -11.67
C ASN A 132 14.52 26.55 -10.44
N ILE A 133 15.17 26.70 -9.28
CA ILE A 133 14.63 26.35 -7.97
C ILE A 133 14.35 27.64 -7.19
N ASN A 134 13.20 27.71 -6.54
CA ASN A 134 12.82 28.79 -5.66
C ASN A 134 12.34 28.21 -4.33
N HIS A 135 12.85 28.74 -3.22
CA HIS A 135 12.37 28.42 -1.89
C HIS A 135 11.18 29.32 -1.55
N LEU A 136 10.00 28.72 -1.34
CA LEU A 136 8.76 29.46 -1.13
C LEU A 136 8.58 29.88 0.34
N LEU A 137 8.70 28.94 1.27
CA LEU A 137 8.45 29.18 2.70
C LEU A 137 9.16 28.16 3.59
N THR A 138 9.38 28.57 4.84
CA THR A 138 9.75 27.72 5.97
C THR A 138 8.75 27.93 7.11
N LEU A 139 8.12 26.87 7.59
CA LEU A 139 7.26 26.92 8.78
C LEU A 139 8.09 27.27 10.01
N GLN A 140 7.53 28.06 10.93
CA GLN A 140 8.25 28.56 12.12
C GLN A 140 8.06 27.69 13.36
N GLY A 141 7.08 26.79 13.37
CA GLY A 141 6.83 25.90 14.50
C GLY A 141 7.86 24.79 14.58
N GLU A 142 8.45 24.60 15.77
CA GLU A 142 9.57 23.67 16.01
C GLU A 142 9.24 22.22 15.60
N ASP A 143 7.99 21.78 15.83
CA ASP A 143 7.47 20.46 15.48
C ASP A 143 6.44 20.48 14.32
N GLU A 144 6.31 21.62 13.64
CA GLU A 144 5.41 21.69 12.48
C GLU A 144 6.05 21.05 11.25
N TYR A 145 5.21 20.57 10.34
CA TYR A 145 5.64 20.14 9.02
C TYR A 145 4.50 20.39 8.02
N VAL A 146 4.85 20.46 6.75
CA VAL A 146 3.91 20.59 5.65
C VAL A 146 3.25 19.24 5.43
N SER A 147 1.91 19.21 5.44
CA SER A 147 1.12 18.00 5.29
C SER A 147 0.57 17.83 3.88
N SER A 148 0.34 18.95 3.18
CA SER A 148 -0.17 18.93 1.81
C SER A 148 0.21 20.18 1.02
N VAL A 149 0.41 20.01 -0.27
CA VAL A 149 0.54 21.11 -1.25
C VAL A 149 -0.44 20.88 -2.39
N SER A 150 -1.09 21.94 -2.87
CA SER A 150 -2.00 21.84 -4.02
C SER A 150 -2.07 23.13 -4.82
N TRP A 151 -1.83 23.02 -6.12
CA TRP A 151 -1.98 24.09 -7.08
C TRP A 151 -3.44 24.31 -7.47
N ILE A 152 -3.79 25.58 -7.71
CA ILE A 152 -5.00 25.90 -8.46
C ILE A 152 -4.85 25.47 -9.93
N SER A 153 -5.96 25.29 -10.65
CA SER A 153 -5.97 24.90 -12.08
C SER A 153 -5.12 25.81 -12.97
N GLU A 154 -5.13 27.11 -12.70
CA GLU A 154 -4.35 28.12 -13.43
C GLU A 154 -2.84 28.10 -13.08
N GLY A 155 -2.45 27.39 -12.02
CA GLY A 155 -1.05 27.19 -11.63
C GLY A 155 -0.34 28.40 -11.02
N ASN A 156 -1.05 29.51 -10.79
CA ASN A 156 -0.50 30.77 -10.26
C ASN A 156 -0.64 30.92 -8.73
N ILE A 157 -1.38 30.01 -8.09
CA ILE A 157 -1.63 30.01 -6.65
C ILE A 157 -1.38 28.61 -6.10
N LEU A 158 -0.63 28.55 -5.00
CA LEU A 158 -0.38 27.32 -4.25
C LEU A 158 -1.03 27.39 -2.87
N ALA A 159 -1.81 26.37 -2.53
CA ALA A 159 -2.27 26.12 -1.16
C ALA A 159 -1.28 25.18 -0.45
N VAL A 160 -0.93 25.51 0.79
CA VAL A 160 -0.02 24.72 1.64
C VAL A 160 -0.70 24.46 2.97
N GLY A 161 -0.96 23.19 3.28
CA GLY A 161 -1.47 22.74 4.57
C GLY A 161 -0.34 22.32 5.50
N ASN A 162 -0.45 22.63 6.80
CA ASN A 162 0.49 22.17 7.83
C ASN A 162 -0.11 21.13 8.77
N SER A 163 0.73 20.51 9.60
CA SER A 163 0.33 19.53 10.62
C SER A 163 -0.55 20.11 11.73
N SER A 164 -0.49 21.43 11.96
CA SER A 164 -1.33 22.17 12.91
C SER A 164 -2.72 22.50 12.37
N GLY A 165 -3.08 22.04 11.17
CA GLY A 165 -4.40 22.25 10.56
C GLY A 165 -4.61 23.62 9.92
N HIS A 166 -3.56 24.44 9.78
CA HIS A 166 -3.61 25.70 9.07
C HIS A 166 -3.38 25.48 7.57
N VAL A 167 -4.07 26.28 6.77
CA VAL A 167 -3.91 26.32 5.31
C VAL A 167 -3.49 27.72 4.92
N GLN A 168 -2.34 27.84 4.27
CA GLN A 168 -1.79 29.09 3.76
C GLN A 168 -1.89 29.10 2.24
N VAL A 169 -2.10 30.29 1.66
CA VAL A 169 -2.27 30.45 0.21
C VAL A 169 -1.22 31.44 -0.29
N PHE A 170 -0.46 31.03 -1.29
CA PHE A 170 0.65 31.78 -1.85
C PHE A 170 0.38 32.12 -3.31
N PHE A 171 0.55 33.39 -3.66
CA PHE A 171 0.63 33.82 -5.06
C PHE A 171 2.05 33.59 -5.55
N THR A 172 2.19 32.84 -6.63
CA THR A 172 3.49 32.55 -7.22
C THR A 172 3.59 33.23 -8.58
N SER A 173 4.54 34.14 -8.72
CA SER A 173 4.91 34.76 -10.00
C SER A 173 6.16 34.07 -10.54
N PHE A 174 6.08 33.49 -11.74
CA PHE A 174 7.20 32.85 -12.44
C PHE A 174 7.50 33.54 -13.76
#